data_AF-A0A5B8VGR6-F1
#
_entry.id   AF-A0A5B8VGR6-F1
#
_cell.length_a   1.000
_cell.length_b   1.000
_cell.length_c   1.000
_cell.angle_alpha   90.00
_cell.angle_beta   90.00
_cell.angle_gamma   90.00
#
_symmetry.space_group_name_H-M   'P 1'
#
loop_
_entity.id
_entity.type
_entity.pdbx_description
1 polymer ?
#
loop_
_entity_poly.entity_id
_entity_poly.type
_entity_poly.pdbx_seq_one_letter_code
_entity_poly.pdbx_strand_id
1 'polypeptide(L)'
;MMTWKKFIVLCTSIVTIIIAVKIAYSCLPEQIYYAYPSFFGNKATNKPAYRPFYYVAEDPFYNNYDDNLQDNSDILNQENIQDWKHYTKADIPLKDIDSLVNKYTIQDIKKIAAGQVKMLASDKKNNAFTQWLLRHSAAAVINYLIYAKQCEPYVIPQSDWDTLVTNIDSSQILIRTGLALRHNTTDKFLKARYTFQVLRLAFYNKRYDQTLHLFDSLIGTFDPKTAMLSDYRSLGLKAGVYYRTKNYPMATYLYAKMFDGPDGLKNTAMISFVWSTSRWAKQNKTAIIDSAFQLCKNDHERAVITVMQALRSNDKALPLIKKAYALDPNIKGIDVLVNREINKMEERYEQHGINQTNHIEYDSYYYYFEGRPADKQDYLMDSLISTYPGYLGALNSFSQQMIREQKAGNPAFWHLACAYISYMLNDTQKMNLEMEKAKTAGMQPQEAQLYQVFKILQTIKDHSTITSLEESELLPKLKTLDSLSNQNADQDHNFYCIMNLLLAPRYLAQKDTIKALYCMAHSKRFKGQSYGDYNWFIMTIQKRPVNIMWIRI
;
A
#
# COMPACT_ATOMS: atom_id res chain seq x y z
N MET A 1 42.43 -26.04 -33.82
CA MET A 1 43.09 -24.89 -33.17
C MET A 1 42.29 -23.63 -33.48
N MET A 2 41.83 -22.91 -32.45
CA MET A 2 41.20 -21.60 -32.64
C MET A 2 42.28 -20.59 -33.01
N THR A 3 42.11 -19.89 -34.12
CA THR A 3 43.05 -18.83 -34.52
C THR A 3 42.92 -17.65 -33.55
N TRP A 4 44.03 -16.97 -33.25
CA TRP A 4 44.07 -15.84 -32.31
C TRP A 4 43.03 -14.75 -32.63
N LYS A 5 42.71 -14.54 -33.93
CA LYS A 5 41.64 -13.65 -34.38
C LYS A 5 40.25 -14.09 -33.90
N LYS A 6 39.94 -15.39 -33.94
CA LYS A 6 38.66 -15.94 -33.44
C LYS A 6 38.58 -15.86 -31.92
N PHE A 7 39.71 -16.01 -31.22
CA PHE A 7 39.79 -15.86 -29.76
C PHE A 7 39.53 -14.41 -29.33
N ILE A 8 40.16 -13.45 -30.00
CA ILE A 8 39.94 -12.02 -29.72
C ILE A 8 38.48 -11.64 -29.97
N VAL A 9 37.88 -12.07 -31.09
CA VAL A 9 36.47 -11.79 -31.38
C VAL A 9 35.55 -12.40 -30.31
N LEU A 10 35.79 -13.63 -29.86
CA LEU A 10 35.01 -14.23 -28.78
C LEU A 10 35.15 -13.46 -27.47
N CYS A 11 36.38 -13.10 -27.08
CA CYS A 11 36.64 -12.34 -25.85
C CYS A 11 36.04 -10.94 -25.89
N THR A 12 36.17 -10.21 -27.01
CA THR A 12 35.55 -8.89 -27.14
C THR A 12 34.04 -8.99 -27.19
N SER A 13 33.45 -9.99 -27.85
CA SER A 13 32.00 -10.21 -27.79
C SER A 13 31.52 -10.48 -26.36
N ILE A 14 32.23 -11.31 -25.58
CA ILE A 14 31.88 -11.58 -24.18
C ILE A 14 32.01 -10.31 -23.32
N VAL A 15 33.09 -9.54 -23.48
CA VAL A 15 33.31 -8.28 -22.74
C VAL A 15 32.25 -7.24 -23.12
N THR A 16 31.91 -7.09 -24.39
CA THR A 16 30.87 -6.16 -24.85
C THR A 16 29.49 -6.59 -24.34
N ILE A 17 29.20 -7.89 -24.28
CA ILE A 17 27.96 -8.40 -23.66
C ILE A 17 27.94 -8.08 -22.16
N ILE A 18 29.05 -8.30 -21.44
CA ILE A 18 29.14 -7.99 -20.00
C ILE A 18 28.98 -6.49 -19.74
N ILE A 19 29.60 -5.63 -20.57
CA ILE A 19 29.49 -4.17 -20.45
C ILE A 19 28.08 -3.71 -20.81
N ALA A 20 27.47 -4.23 -21.87
CA ALA A 20 26.10 -3.91 -22.25
C ALA A 20 25.10 -4.33 -21.15
N VAL A 21 25.31 -5.50 -20.53
CA VAL A 21 24.52 -5.95 -19.37
C VAL A 21 24.71 -4.99 -18.20
N LYS A 22 25.94 -4.55 -17.87
CA LYS A 22 26.18 -3.59 -16.78
C LYS A 22 25.56 -2.21 -17.04
N ILE A 23 25.63 -1.70 -18.27
CA ILE A 23 25.04 -0.39 -18.65
C ILE A 23 23.51 -0.46 -18.64
N ALA A 24 22.93 -1.60 -19.06
CA ALA A 24 21.49 -1.83 -18.95
C ALA A 24 21.04 -1.97 -17.49
N TYR A 25 21.85 -2.60 -16.61
CA TYR A 25 21.58 -2.64 -15.16
C TYR A 25 21.57 -1.24 -14.52
N SER A 26 22.35 -0.27 -15.03
CA SER A 26 22.35 1.11 -14.50
C SER A 26 21.14 1.97 -14.92
N CYS A 27 20.29 1.48 -15.82
CA CYS A 27 19.13 2.22 -16.36
C CYS A 27 17.81 1.45 -16.25
N LEU A 28 17.70 0.47 -15.33
CA LEU A 28 16.43 -0.16 -15.01
C LEU A 28 15.84 0.50 -13.75
N PRO A 29 14.51 0.74 -13.69
CA PRO A 29 13.86 0.75 -12.40
C PRO A 29 14.03 -0.67 -11.85
N GLU A 30 15.02 -0.88 -10.98
CA GLU A 30 15.04 -2.07 -10.14
C GLU A 30 13.66 -2.17 -9.46
N GLN A 31 13.19 -3.38 -9.15
CA GLN A 31 11.99 -3.56 -8.35
C GLN A 31 12.28 -3.06 -6.93
N ILE A 32 12.27 -1.74 -6.74
CA ILE A 32 12.72 -0.99 -5.55
C ILE A 32 11.95 -1.43 -4.29
N TYR A 33 10.77 -2.02 -4.48
CA TYR A 33 9.88 -2.43 -3.41
C TYR A 33 10.27 -3.76 -2.74
N TYR A 34 11.12 -4.54 -3.39
CA TYR A 34 11.47 -5.90 -3.02
C TYR A 34 13.00 -6.12 -3.04
N ALA A 35 13.75 -5.16 -2.49
CA ALA A 35 15.21 -5.23 -2.31
C ALA A 35 15.69 -6.29 -1.30
N TYR A 36 14.77 -7.12 -0.76
CA TYR A 36 15.02 -8.16 0.22
C TYR A 36 14.17 -9.41 -0.07
N PRO A 37 14.55 -10.60 0.45
CA PRO A 37 13.72 -11.79 0.37
C PRO A 37 12.38 -11.52 1.06
N SER A 38 11.27 -11.68 0.36
CA SER A 38 9.94 -11.56 0.97
C SER A 38 9.17 -12.81 0.61
N PHE A 39 8.87 -13.63 1.62
CA PHE A 39 8.05 -14.83 1.51
C PHE A 39 6.70 -14.64 2.21
N PHE A 40 6.65 -13.82 3.25
CA PHE A 40 5.40 -13.45 3.93
C PHE A 40 4.55 -12.52 3.07
N GLY A 41 5.20 -11.63 2.31
CA GLY A 41 4.56 -10.68 1.41
C GLY A 41 3.96 -9.47 2.14
N ASN A 42 3.66 -8.43 1.37
CA ASN A 42 3.09 -7.18 1.88
C ASN A 42 1.56 -7.23 1.99
N LYS A 43 0.92 -8.10 1.20
CA LYS A 43 -0.55 -8.17 1.05
C LYS A 43 -1.23 -9.23 1.92
N ALA A 44 -0.52 -9.89 2.84
CA ALA A 44 -1.08 -11.01 3.62
C ALA A 44 -2.34 -10.64 4.42
N THR A 45 -2.46 -9.38 4.87
CA THR A 45 -3.61 -8.89 5.66
C THR A 45 -4.82 -8.48 4.82
N ASN A 46 -4.67 -8.37 3.50
CA ASN A 46 -5.69 -7.91 2.56
C ASN A 46 -6.41 -6.61 3.01
N LYS A 47 -5.64 -5.55 3.33
CA LYS A 47 -6.17 -4.24 3.73
C LYS A 47 -5.81 -3.14 2.70
N PRO A 48 -6.55 -3.02 1.57
CA PRO A 48 -6.23 -2.07 0.50
C PRO A 48 -6.04 -0.62 0.98
N ALA A 49 -6.85 -0.16 1.94
CA ALA A 49 -6.75 1.19 2.51
C ALA A 49 -5.40 1.50 3.17
N TYR A 50 -4.71 0.46 3.66
CA TYR A 50 -3.40 0.55 4.29
C TYR A 50 -2.25 0.24 3.32
N ARG A 51 -2.52 -0.07 2.04
CA ARG A 51 -1.50 -0.42 1.04
C ARG A 51 -0.34 0.57 0.98
N PRO A 52 -0.54 1.90 1.00
CA PRO A 52 0.57 2.86 0.98
C PRO A 52 1.52 2.75 2.18
N PHE A 53 1.08 2.07 3.23
CA PHE A 53 1.80 1.86 4.48
C PHE A 53 2.24 0.41 4.64
N TYR A 54 2.34 -0.39 3.58
CA TYR A 54 3.07 -1.65 3.65
C TYR A 54 4.59 -1.40 3.74
N TYR A 55 5.35 -2.40 4.17
CA TYR A 55 6.77 -2.21 4.45
C TYR A 55 7.58 -2.23 3.16
N VAL A 56 8.39 -1.20 2.99
CA VAL A 56 9.40 -1.06 1.94
C VAL A 56 10.65 -0.44 2.57
N ALA A 57 11.81 -0.89 2.12
CA ALA A 57 13.09 -0.46 2.67
C ALA A 57 13.46 0.97 2.21
N GLU A 58 13.23 1.28 0.93
CA GLU A 58 13.80 2.47 0.28
C GLU A 58 12.84 3.66 0.22
N ASP A 59 11.52 3.41 0.22
CA ASP A 59 10.53 4.44 -0.02
C ASP A 59 9.74 4.87 1.22
N PRO A 60 9.34 6.16 1.29
CA PRO A 60 8.51 6.64 2.38
C PRO A 60 7.10 6.03 2.33
N PHE A 61 6.61 5.58 1.18
CA PHE A 61 5.31 4.94 1.04
C PHE A 61 5.42 3.79 0.05
N TYR A 62 4.76 2.68 0.33
CA TYR A 62 4.67 1.56 -0.59
C TYR A 62 3.87 1.98 -1.83
N ASN A 63 4.51 2.00 -2.99
CA ASN A 63 3.88 2.40 -4.24
C ASN A 63 4.26 1.49 -5.41
N ASN A 64 3.95 0.20 -5.34
CA ASN A 64 4.28 -0.72 -6.43
C ASN A 64 3.63 -0.29 -7.76
N TYR A 65 4.45 0.23 -8.69
CA TYR A 65 4.02 0.75 -10.00
C TYR A 65 3.53 -0.37 -10.94
N ASP A 66 3.97 -1.61 -10.73
CA ASP A 66 3.58 -2.78 -11.53
C ASP A 66 2.26 -3.42 -11.03
N ASP A 67 1.78 -3.03 -9.85
CA ASP A 67 0.44 -3.40 -9.41
C ASP A 67 -0.58 -2.54 -10.18
N ASN A 68 -1.21 -3.11 -11.21
CA ASN A 68 -2.40 -2.55 -11.88
C ASN A 68 -3.64 -2.42 -10.94
N LEU A 69 -3.45 -2.42 -9.62
CA LEU A 69 -4.48 -2.57 -8.60
C LEU A 69 -4.49 -1.35 -7.68
N GLN A 70 -5.53 -0.53 -7.87
CA GLN A 70 -6.09 0.48 -6.97
C GLN A 70 -5.08 1.44 -6.31
N ASP A 71 -5.01 2.65 -6.84
CA ASP A 71 -4.52 3.80 -6.07
C ASP A 71 -5.53 4.12 -4.94
N ASN A 72 -5.08 4.69 -3.83
CA ASN A 72 -5.98 5.18 -2.79
C ASN A 72 -6.90 6.31 -3.32
N SER A 73 -6.49 7.02 -4.39
CA SER A 73 -7.38 7.91 -5.13
C SER A 73 -8.60 7.18 -5.71
N ASP A 74 -8.44 5.92 -6.14
CA ASP A 74 -9.54 5.06 -6.58
C ASP A 74 -10.45 4.68 -5.41
N ILE A 75 -9.91 4.37 -4.22
CA ILE A 75 -10.72 4.06 -3.03
C ILE A 75 -11.55 5.28 -2.63
N LEU A 76 -10.95 6.47 -2.57
CA LEU A 76 -11.67 7.71 -2.26
C LEU A 76 -12.79 7.99 -3.27
N ASN A 77 -12.50 7.79 -4.56
CA ASN A 77 -13.53 7.95 -5.58
C ASN A 77 -14.64 6.90 -5.43
N GLN A 78 -14.29 5.64 -5.16
CA GLN A 78 -15.24 4.56 -4.91
C GLN A 78 -16.17 4.86 -3.73
N GLU A 79 -15.65 5.33 -2.59
CA GLU A 79 -16.46 5.77 -1.46
C GLU A 79 -17.40 6.92 -1.85
N ASN A 80 -16.90 7.91 -2.60
CA ASN A 80 -17.72 9.03 -3.06
C ASN A 80 -18.88 8.59 -3.99
N ILE A 81 -18.65 7.68 -4.92
CA ILE A 81 -19.70 7.19 -5.82
C ILE A 81 -20.65 6.19 -5.12
N GLN A 82 -20.17 5.45 -4.11
CA GLN A 82 -21.02 4.64 -3.24
C GLN A 82 -21.96 5.49 -2.39
N ASP A 83 -21.46 6.60 -1.83
CA ASP A 83 -22.25 7.62 -1.13
C ASP A 83 -23.41 8.14 -2.02
N TRP A 84 -23.11 8.47 -3.28
CA TRP A 84 -24.11 8.86 -4.27
C TRP A 84 -25.10 7.72 -4.58
N LYS A 85 -24.63 6.49 -4.74
CA LYS A 85 -25.51 5.34 -4.95
C LYS A 85 -26.48 5.18 -3.78
N HIS A 86 -25.97 5.18 -2.55
CA HIS A 86 -26.78 5.08 -1.34
C HIS A 86 -27.81 6.22 -1.24
N TYR A 87 -27.39 7.45 -1.55
CA TYR A 87 -28.26 8.62 -1.57
C TYR A 87 -29.45 8.46 -2.54
N THR A 88 -29.23 7.90 -3.73
CA THR A 88 -30.30 7.74 -4.73
C THR A 88 -31.32 6.66 -4.35
N LYS A 89 -30.98 5.75 -3.43
CA LYS A 89 -31.77 4.57 -3.05
C LYS A 89 -32.22 3.72 -4.25
N ALA A 90 -31.45 3.78 -5.33
CA ALA A 90 -31.71 3.09 -6.58
C ALA A 90 -30.49 2.26 -6.98
N ASP A 91 -30.72 1.17 -7.70
CA ASP A 91 -29.64 0.32 -8.20
C ASP A 91 -29.02 0.92 -9.48
N ILE A 92 -28.33 2.04 -9.31
CA ILE A 92 -27.60 2.69 -10.38
C ILE A 92 -26.19 2.08 -10.46
N PRO A 93 -25.70 1.67 -11.64
CA PRO A 93 -24.33 1.21 -11.81
C PRO A 93 -23.32 2.27 -11.37
N LEU A 94 -22.30 1.88 -10.59
CA LEU A 94 -21.28 2.82 -10.07
C LEU A 94 -20.55 3.57 -11.20
N LYS A 95 -20.30 2.91 -12.34
CA LYS A 95 -19.70 3.52 -13.54
C LYS A 95 -20.53 4.69 -14.09
N ASP A 96 -21.85 4.63 -13.95
CA ASP A 96 -22.76 5.65 -14.47
C ASP A 96 -22.75 6.87 -13.54
N ILE A 97 -22.70 6.63 -12.22
CA ILE A 97 -22.51 7.67 -11.21
C ILE A 97 -21.15 8.35 -11.39
N ASP A 98 -20.07 7.58 -11.48
CA ASP A 98 -18.70 8.09 -11.68
C ASP A 98 -18.61 8.98 -12.92
N SER A 99 -19.18 8.52 -14.04
CA SER A 99 -19.17 9.28 -15.28
C SER A 99 -19.84 10.65 -15.12
N LEU A 100 -21.03 10.70 -14.51
CA LEU A 100 -21.75 11.95 -14.35
C LEU A 100 -21.11 12.87 -13.29
N VAL A 101 -20.74 12.33 -12.13
CA VAL A 101 -20.23 13.12 -11.00
C VAL A 101 -18.83 13.67 -11.29
N ASN A 102 -17.93 12.83 -11.84
CA ASN A 102 -16.53 13.18 -12.00
C ASN A 102 -16.19 13.64 -13.42
N LYS A 103 -16.77 13.01 -14.46
CA LYS A 103 -16.31 13.17 -15.85
C LYS A 103 -17.16 14.11 -16.72
N TYR A 104 -18.45 14.31 -16.40
CA TYR A 104 -19.29 15.22 -17.21
C TYR A 104 -18.83 16.67 -17.08
N THR A 105 -18.96 17.42 -18.17
CA THR A 105 -18.68 18.85 -18.16
C THR A 105 -19.84 19.61 -17.51
N ILE A 106 -19.58 20.83 -17.03
CA ILE A 106 -20.64 21.71 -16.54
C ILE A 106 -21.74 21.95 -17.60
N GLN A 107 -21.38 21.98 -18.89
CA GLN A 107 -22.34 22.19 -19.98
C GLN A 107 -23.25 20.99 -20.17
N ASP A 108 -22.74 19.76 -20.00
CA ASP A 108 -23.58 18.56 -20.02
C ASP A 108 -24.62 18.60 -18.90
N ILE A 109 -24.21 18.95 -17.68
CA ILE A 109 -25.10 19.01 -16.52
C ILE A 109 -26.14 20.13 -16.68
N LYS A 110 -25.75 21.29 -17.24
CA LYS A 110 -26.68 22.38 -17.57
C LYS A 110 -27.72 21.97 -18.62
N LYS A 111 -27.35 21.17 -19.63
CA LYS A 111 -28.32 20.61 -20.59
C LYS A 111 -29.33 19.69 -19.90
N ILE A 112 -28.90 18.89 -18.91
CA ILE A 112 -29.82 18.08 -18.09
C ILE A 112 -30.78 18.99 -17.33
N ALA A 113 -30.26 20.04 -16.67
CA ALA A 113 -31.07 21.02 -15.94
C ALA A 113 -32.13 21.72 -16.80
N ALA A 114 -31.78 22.04 -18.05
CA ALA A 114 -32.66 22.71 -19.01
C ALA A 114 -33.63 21.74 -19.73
N GLY A 115 -33.62 20.44 -19.41
CA GLY A 115 -34.41 19.43 -20.13
C GLY A 115 -33.94 19.17 -21.57
N GLN A 116 -32.76 19.69 -21.96
CA GLN A 116 -32.17 19.58 -23.29
C GLN A 116 -31.39 18.26 -23.50
N VAL A 117 -31.87 17.18 -22.90
CA VAL A 117 -31.20 15.87 -22.85
C VAL A 117 -30.97 15.28 -24.25
N LYS A 118 -31.80 15.65 -25.23
CA LYS A 118 -31.62 15.28 -26.65
C LYS A 118 -30.32 15.84 -27.28
N MET A 119 -29.72 16.86 -26.68
CA MET A 119 -28.46 17.49 -27.12
C MET A 119 -27.21 16.91 -26.43
N LEU A 120 -27.37 15.87 -25.60
CA LEU A 120 -26.27 15.10 -25.04
C LEU A 120 -25.86 13.98 -26.00
N ALA A 121 -24.60 13.57 -25.92
CA ALA A 121 -24.14 12.36 -26.59
C ALA A 121 -24.91 11.13 -26.08
N SER A 122 -25.03 10.09 -26.92
CA SER A 122 -25.88 8.92 -26.66
C SER A 122 -25.54 8.20 -25.36
N ASP A 123 -24.25 8.04 -25.06
CA ASP A 123 -23.75 7.47 -23.80
C ASP A 123 -24.21 8.29 -22.58
N LYS A 124 -24.14 9.63 -22.67
CA LYS A 124 -24.54 10.53 -21.58
C LYS A 124 -26.04 10.61 -21.37
N LYS A 125 -26.79 10.58 -22.48
CA LYS A 125 -28.24 10.51 -22.49
C LYS A 125 -28.73 9.21 -21.86
N ASN A 126 -28.13 8.07 -22.22
CA ASN A 126 -28.59 6.74 -21.78
C ASN A 126 -28.04 6.32 -20.41
N ASN A 127 -27.14 7.10 -19.83
CA ASN A 127 -26.60 6.88 -18.49
C ASN A 127 -27.71 6.79 -17.43
N ALA A 128 -27.67 5.74 -16.60
CA ALA A 128 -28.72 5.46 -15.64
C ALA A 128 -28.88 6.56 -14.57
N PHE A 129 -27.79 7.25 -14.19
CA PHE A 129 -27.87 8.36 -13.24
C PHE A 129 -28.49 9.61 -13.87
N THR A 130 -28.15 9.93 -15.13
CA THR A 130 -28.86 10.96 -15.91
C THR A 130 -30.36 10.68 -15.93
N GLN A 131 -30.77 9.45 -16.25
CA GLN A 131 -32.17 9.04 -16.28
C GLN A 131 -32.84 9.09 -14.91
N TRP A 132 -32.11 8.78 -13.83
CA TRP A 132 -32.61 8.93 -12.48
C TRP A 132 -32.89 10.40 -12.13
N LEU A 133 -31.98 11.33 -12.46
CA LEU A 133 -32.14 12.76 -12.20
C LEU A 133 -33.40 13.32 -12.88
N LEU A 134 -33.65 12.90 -14.12
CA LEU A 134 -34.82 13.32 -14.90
C LEU A 134 -36.13 12.74 -14.33
N ARG A 135 -36.17 11.43 -14.09
CA ARG A 135 -37.38 10.76 -13.57
C ARG A 135 -37.81 11.26 -12.21
N HIS A 136 -36.86 11.60 -11.34
CA HIS A 136 -37.13 12.09 -9.99
C HIS A 136 -37.24 13.61 -9.91
N SER A 137 -37.11 14.32 -11.04
CA SER A 137 -37.07 15.79 -11.06
C SER A 137 -36.11 16.36 -10.00
N ALA A 138 -34.92 15.77 -9.90
CA ALA A 138 -33.97 15.96 -8.81
C ALA A 138 -33.20 17.30 -8.90
N ALA A 139 -33.93 18.43 -8.98
CA ALA A 139 -33.38 19.76 -9.18
C ALA A 139 -32.33 20.14 -8.13
N ALA A 140 -32.53 19.78 -6.87
CA ALA A 140 -31.56 20.04 -5.80
C ALA A 140 -30.21 19.34 -6.05
N VAL A 141 -30.23 18.12 -6.58
CA VAL A 141 -29.02 17.35 -6.93
C VAL A 141 -28.32 17.98 -8.14
N ILE A 142 -29.09 18.30 -9.18
CA ILE A 142 -28.56 18.95 -10.39
C ILE A 142 -27.91 20.30 -10.03
N ASN A 143 -28.57 21.10 -9.20
CA ASN A 143 -28.06 22.39 -8.73
C ASN A 143 -26.76 22.23 -7.93
N TYR A 144 -26.66 21.21 -7.08
CA TYR A 144 -25.41 20.91 -6.39
C TYR A 144 -24.30 20.53 -7.36
N LEU A 145 -24.58 19.66 -8.33
CA LEU A 145 -23.58 19.21 -9.30
C LEU A 145 -23.06 20.36 -10.17
N ILE A 146 -23.94 21.25 -10.62
CA ILE A 146 -23.53 22.48 -11.33
C ILE A 146 -22.64 23.34 -10.43
N TYR A 147 -23.06 23.57 -9.19
CA TYR A 147 -22.30 24.38 -8.23
C TYR A 147 -20.91 23.78 -7.96
N ALA A 148 -20.81 22.47 -7.76
CA ALA A 148 -19.54 21.78 -7.57
C ALA A 148 -18.61 21.99 -8.78
N LYS A 149 -19.13 21.86 -10.01
CA LYS A 149 -18.36 22.13 -11.25
C LYS A 149 -17.95 23.61 -11.39
N GLN A 150 -18.73 24.55 -10.88
CA GLN A 150 -18.33 25.97 -10.84
C GLN A 150 -17.19 26.23 -9.86
N CYS A 151 -17.05 25.42 -8.81
CA CYS A 151 -15.98 25.56 -7.82
C CYS A 151 -14.63 25.01 -8.33
N GLU A 152 -14.64 23.96 -9.16
CA GLU A 152 -13.44 23.23 -9.61
C GLU A 152 -12.27 24.12 -10.08
N PRO A 153 -12.47 25.15 -10.93
CA PRO A 153 -11.37 25.98 -11.43
C PRO A 153 -10.58 26.73 -10.35
N TYR A 154 -11.13 26.89 -9.14
CA TYR A 154 -10.51 27.64 -8.04
C TYR A 154 -9.82 26.74 -7.01
N VAL A 155 -9.94 25.42 -7.16
CA VAL A 155 -9.53 24.42 -6.15
C VAL A 155 -8.86 23.18 -6.74
N ILE A 156 -8.75 23.10 -8.06
CA ILE A 156 -8.02 22.07 -8.82
C ILE A 156 -7.06 22.80 -9.79
N PRO A 157 -5.74 22.53 -9.74
CA PRO A 157 -4.81 23.10 -10.72
C PRO A 157 -5.08 22.51 -12.11
N GLN A 158 -4.77 23.25 -13.18
CA GLN A 158 -5.02 22.77 -14.56
C GLN A 158 -4.11 21.59 -14.94
N SER A 159 -2.92 21.55 -14.36
CA SER A 159 -1.92 20.50 -14.47
C SER A 159 -1.28 20.24 -13.11
N ASP A 160 -0.68 19.06 -12.91
CA ASP A 160 0.06 18.72 -11.69
C ASP A 160 1.27 19.65 -11.44
N TRP A 161 1.73 20.35 -12.49
CA TRP A 161 2.82 21.32 -12.45
C TRP A 161 2.36 22.76 -12.20
N ASP A 162 1.05 23.01 -12.22
CA ASP A 162 0.51 24.36 -12.07
C ASP A 162 0.26 24.71 -10.60
N THR A 163 0.49 25.98 -10.27
CA THR A 163 0.00 26.53 -9.00
C THR A 163 -1.42 27.04 -9.18
N LEU A 164 -2.26 26.79 -8.17
CA LEU A 164 -3.61 27.35 -8.15
C LEU A 164 -3.56 28.87 -8.19
N VAL A 165 -4.11 29.46 -9.26
CA VAL A 165 -4.29 30.91 -9.37
C VAL A 165 -5.37 31.32 -8.38
N THR A 166 -5.00 32.17 -7.41
CA THR A 166 -5.94 32.70 -6.43
C THR A 166 -6.84 33.74 -7.11
N ASN A 167 -8.16 33.52 -7.09
CA ASN A 167 -9.13 34.53 -7.53
C ASN A 167 -10.15 34.75 -6.41
N ILE A 168 -9.85 35.75 -5.58
CA ILE A 168 -10.55 36.03 -4.33
C ILE A 168 -12.00 36.41 -4.60
N ASP A 169 -12.27 37.29 -5.56
CA ASP A 169 -13.61 37.84 -5.78
C ASP A 169 -14.58 36.78 -6.30
N SER A 170 -14.17 36.01 -7.32
CA SER A 170 -14.97 34.89 -7.83
C SER A 170 -15.20 33.82 -6.75
N SER A 171 -14.18 33.54 -5.92
CA SER A 171 -14.31 32.57 -4.84
C SER A 171 -15.27 33.05 -3.75
N GLN A 172 -15.28 34.34 -3.41
CA GLN A 172 -16.24 34.88 -2.43
C GLN A 172 -17.68 34.88 -2.95
N ILE A 173 -17.88 35.15 -4.25
CA ILE A 173 -19.21 35.00 -4.88
C ILE A 173 -19.69 33.56 -4.76
N LEU A 174 -18.83 32.58 -5.04
CA LEU A 174 -19.17 31.16 -4.92
C LEU A 174 -19.36 30.70 -3.48
N ILE A 175 -18.63 31.26 -2.51
CA ILE A 175 -18.87 31.00 -1.08
C ILE A 175 -20.26 31.50 -0.69
N ARG A 176 -20.62 32.75 -1.02
CA ARG A 176 -21.95 33.31 -0.73
C ARG A 176 -23.07 32.49 -1.39
N THR A 177 -22.86 32.11 -2.65
CA THR A 177 -23.79 31.26 -3.41
C THR A 177 -23.97 29.90 -2.74
N GLY A 178 -22.87 29.24 -2.36
CA GLY A 178 -22.90 27.95 -1.68
C GLY A 178 -23.60 28.00 -0.33
N LEU A 179 -23.38 29.07 0.45
CA LEU A 179 -24.07 29.30 1.72
C LEU A 179 -25.58 29.44 1.53
N ALA A 180 -26.02 30.22 0.52
CA ALA A 180 -27.43 30.37 0.19
C ALA A 180 -28.06 29.04 -0.26
N LEU A 181 -27.39 28.29 -1.15
CA LEU A 181 -27.85 26.97 -1.60
C LEU A 181 -27.95 25.97 -0.44
N ARG A 182 -26.95 25.95 0.45
CA ARG A 182 -26.95 25.12 1.66
C ARG A 182 -28.09 25.48 2.62
N HIS A 183 -28.36 26.77 2.80
CA HIS A 183 -29.43 27.27 3.65
C HIS A 183 -30.81 26.83 3.12
N ASN A 184 -30.99 26.88 1.80
CA ASN A 184 -32.28 26.62 1.16
C ASN A 184 -32.62 25.14 0.96
N THR A 185 -31.68 24.23 1.17
CA THR A 185 -31.95 22.79 1.17
C THR A 185 -32.18 22.28 2.59
N THR A 186 -33.06 21.28 2.76
CA THR A 186 -33.20 20.52 4.01
C THR A 186 -32.44 19.19 3.96
N ASP A 187 -31.93 18.81 2.79
CA ASP A 187 -31.26 17.55 2.56
C ASP A 187 -29.87 17.53 3.21
N LYS A 188 -29.67 16.61 4.17
CA LYS A 188 -28.43 16.50 4.94
C LYS A 188 -27.22 16.16 4.06
N PHE A 189 -27.39 15.31 3.06
CA PHE A 189 -26.33 14.89 2.15
C PHE A 189 -25.86 16.06 1.28
N LEU A 190 -26.80 16.81 0.72
CA LEU A 190 -26.46 18.02 -0.04
C LEU A 190 -25.88 19.12 0.87
N LYS A 191 -26.37 19.29 2.10
CA LYS A 191 -25.79 20.24 3.08
C LYS A 191 -24.32 19.95 3.36
N ALA A 192 -23.95 18.70 3.64
CA ALA A 192 -22.57 18.31 3.91
C ALA A 192 -21.67 18.61 2.70
N ARG A 193 -22.16 18.33 1.49
CA ARG A 193 -21.41 18.59 0.25
C ARG A 193 -21.24 20.07 -0.08
N TYR A 194 -22.29 20.89 0.09
CA TYR A 194 -22.15 22.36 -0.03
C TYR A 194 -21.17 22.92 1.02
N THR A 195 -21.24 22.42 2.25
CA THR A 195 -20.33 22.80 3.35
C THR A 195 -18.88 22.52 2.97
N PHE A 196 -18.59 21.35 2.43
CA PHE A 196 -17.26 21.02 1.96
C PHE A 196 -16.77 21.97 0.86
N GLN A 197 -17.59 22.28 -0.14
CA GLN A 197 -17.18 23.18 -1.23
C GLN A 197 -16.88 24.60 -0.74
N VAL A 198 -17.72 25.18 0.14
CA VAL A 198 -17.46 26.54 0.68
C VAL A 198 -16.20 26.59 1.53
N LEU A 199 -15.93 25.55 2.35
CA LEU A 199 -14.70 25.43 3.12
C LEU A 199 -13.48 25.29 2.21
N ARG A 200 -13.61 24.47 1.15
CA ARG A 200 -12.56 24.24 0.17
C ARG A 200 -12.18 25.54 -0.54
N LEU A 201 -13.16 26.31 -1.02
CA LEU A 201 -12.95 27.61 -1.63
C LEU A 201 -12.20 28.57 -0.67
N ALA A 202 -12.67 28.70 0.57
CA ALA A 202 -12.03 29.58 1.55
C ALA A 202 -10.57 29.15 1.83
N PHE A 203 -10.34 27.85 2.01
CA PHE A 203 -9.02 27.31 2.34
C PHE A 203 -8.00 27.51 1.23
N TYR A 204 -8.34 27.14 -0.01
CA TYR A 204 -7.42 27.26 -1.16
C TYR A 204 -7.14 28.72 -1.55
N ASN A 205 -8.06 29.64 -1.22
CA ASN A 205 -7.83 31.09 -1.33
C ASN A 205 -7.12 31.70 -0.10
N LYS A 206 -6.55 30.86 0.78
CA LYS A 206 -5.77 31.26 1.96
C LYS A 206 -6.55 32.12 2.97
N ARG A 207 -7.88 32.04 2.98
CA ARG A 207 -8.76 32.74 3.94
C ARG A 207 -8.94 31.87 5.20
N TYR A 208 -7.84 31.63 5.90
CA TYR A 208 -7.79 30.66 6.99
C TYR A 208 -8.75 30.95 8.16
N ASP A 209 -8.86 32.21 8.59
CA ASP A 209 -9.82 32.59 9.65
C ASP A 209 -11.27 32.36 9.20
N GLN A 210 -11.57 32.68 7.94
CA GLN A 210 -12.88 32.42 7.35
C GLN A 210 -13.16 30.91 7.28
N THR A 211 -12.17 30.09 6.92
CA THR A 211 -12.31 28.63 6.92
C THR A 211 -12.65 28.09 8.32
N LEU A 212 -11.98 28.58 9.37
CA LEU A 212 -12.29 28.18 10.76
C LEU A 212 -13.70 28.60 11.17
N HIS A 213 -14.07 29.87 10.93
CA HIS A 213 -15.41 30.37 11.24
C HIS A 213 -16.51 29.60 10.47
N LEU A 214 -16.30 29.31 9.19
CA LEU A 214 -17.22 28.50 8.39
C LEU A 214 -17.32 27.07 8.94
N PHE A 215 -16.22 26.47 9.38
CA PHE A 215 -16.25 25.12 9.93
C PHE A 215 -17.07 25.11 11.23
N ASP A 216 -16.77 26.04 12.14
CA ASP A 216 -17.43 26.11 13.44
C ASP A 216 -18.93 26.46 13.32
N SER A 217 -19.31 27.28 12.34
CA SER A 217 -20.73 27.63 12.09
C SER A 217 -21.53 26.56 11.33
N LEU A 218 -20.91 25.84 10.39
CA LEU A 218 -21.63 24.92 9.50
C LEU A 218 -21.57 23.45 9.95
N ILE A 219 -20.50 23.06 10.64
CA ILE A 219 -20.27 21.70 11.17
C ILE A 219 -20.30 21.75 12.70
N GLY A 220 -19.62 22.73 13.31
CA GLY A 220 -19.52 22.84 14.76
C GLY A 220 -18.71 21.69 15.36
N THR A 221 -19.30 20.98 16.33
CA THR A 221 -18.64 19.83 16.94
C THR A 221 -18.69 18.63 16.01
N PHE A 222 -17.51 18.17 15.56
CA PHE A 222 -17.39 17.00 14.71
C PHE A 222 -17.79 15.71 15.46
N ASP A 223 -18.81 15.02 14.97
CA ASP A 223 -19.26 13.71 15.46
C ASP A 223 -19.04 12.62 14.39
N PRO A 224 -18.07 11.70 14.59
CA PRO A 224 -17.81 10.58 13.70
C PRO A 224 -19.02 9.71 13.37
N LYS A 225 -20.01 9.61 14.29
CA LYS A 225 -21.20 8.75 14.12
C LYS A 225 -22.17 9.25 13.07
N THR A 226 -22.15 10.56 12.81
CA THR A 226 -23.06 11.21 11.85
C THR A 226 -22.33 11.82 10.65
N ALA A 227 -21.00 11.85 10.69
CA ALA A 227 -20.17 12.48 9.66
C ALA A 227 -20.20 11.68 8.35
N MET A 228 -20.35 12.41 7.24
CA MET A 228 -20.23 11.87 5.88
C MET A 228 -18.79 12.05 5.35
N LEU A 229 -18.47 11.46 4.20
CA LEU A 229 -17.17 11.63 3.54
C LEU A 229 -16.80 13.11 3.36
N SER A 230 -17.77 13.97 3.00
CA SER A 230 -17.56 15.42 2.87
C SER A 230 -17.23 16.12 4.19
N ASP A 231 -17.72 15.63 5.32
CA ASP A 231 -17.41 16.19 6.64
C ASP A 231 -15.99 15.82 7.06
N TYR A 232 -15.55 14.59 6.80
CA TYR A 232 -14.14 14.20 7.02
C TYR A 232 -13.17 14.98 6.12
N ARG A 233 -13.54 15.24 4.86
CA ARG A 233 -12.73 16.11 3.99
C ARG A 233 -12.70 17.55 4.50
N SER A 234 -13.80 18.03 5.05
CA SER A 234 -13.88 19.34 5.70
C SER A 234 -13.01 19.42 6.97
N LEU A 235 -12.96 18.33 7.75
CA LEU A 235 -12.05 18.19 8.90
C LEU A 235 -10.58 18.30 8.46
N GLY A 236 -10.23 17.67 7.34
CA GLY A 236 -8.91 17.79 6.73
C GLY A 236 -8.54 19.22 6.33
N LEU A 237 -9.52 20.04 5.87
CA LEU A 237 -9.29 21.46 5.59
C LEU A 237 -9.04 22.27 6.87
N LYS A 238 -9.80 22.01 7.95
CA LYS A 238 -9.57 22.61 9.27
C LYS A 238 -8.19 22.23 9.82
N ALA A 239 -7.80 20.96 9.72
CA ALA A 239 -6.46 20.49 10.05
C ALA A 239 -5.38 21.22 9.22
N GLY A 240 -5.63 21.40 7.93
CA GLY A 240 -4.79 22.16 7.02
C GLY A 240 -4.61 23.61 7.45
N VAL A 241 -5.65 24.28 7.95
CA VAL A 241 -5.53 25.64 8.49
C VAL A 241 -4.52 25.66 9.64
N TYR A 242 -4.69 24.78 10.63
CA TYR A 242 -3.78 24.70 11.78
C TYR A 242 -2.34 24.38 11.37
N TYR A 243 -2.14 23.54 10.36
CA TYR A 243 -0.82 23.30 9.79
C TYR A 243 -0.21 24.57 9.20
N ARG A 244 -0.98 25.33 8.40
CA ARG A 244 -0.53 26.56 7.75
C ARG A 244 -0.29 27.70 8.73
N THR A 245 -1.01 27.74 9.85
CA THR A 245 -0.80 28.69 10.94
C THR A 245 0.16 28.18 12.02
N LYS A 246 0.87 27.08 11.75
CA LYS A 246 1.93 26.49 12.60
C LYS A 246 1.47 25.95 13.96
N ASN A 247 0.17 25.71 14.13
CA ASN A 247 -0.35 24.91 15.25
C ASN A 247 -0.28 23.42 14.88
N TYR A 248 0.94 22.89 14.86
CA TYR A 248 1.20 21.51 14.48
C TYR A 248 0.57 20.46 15.41
N PRO A 249 0.49 20.65 16.75
CA PRO A 249 -0.22 19.71 17.61
C PRO A 249 -1.70 19.54 17.23
N MET A 250 -2.42 20.66 17.00
CA MET A 250 -3.82 20.61 16.59
C MET A 250 -3.99 20.01 15.19
N ALA A 251 -3.11 20.36 14.24
CA ALA A 251 -3.13 19.75 12.91
C ALA A 251 -2.93 18.23 12.99
N THR A 252 -1.94 17.78 13.78
CA THR A 252 -1.62 16.37 14.01
C THR A 252 -2.81 15.61 14.59
N TYR A 253 -3.47 16.17 15.62
CA TYR A 253 -4.68 15.60 16.22
C TYR A 253 -5.82 15.47 15.21
N LEU A 254 -6.11 16.51 14.43
CA LEU A 254 -7.22 16.50 13.47
C LEU A 254 -6.94 15.58 12.27
N TYR A 255 -5.69 15.47 11.81
CA TYR A 255 -5.32 14.50 10.79
C TYR A 255 -5.42 13.05 11.29
N ALA A 256 -5.18 12.81 12.59
CA ALA A 256 -5.45 11.48 13.17
C ALA A 256 -6.94 11.14 13.14
N LYS A 257 -7.81 12.09 13.50
CA LYS A 257 -9.26 11.91 13.35
C LYS A 257 -9.70 11.69 11.90
N MET A 258 -9.04 12.34 10.94
CA MET A 258 -9.28 12.12 9.52
C MET A 258 -8.84 10.71 9.08
N PHE A 259 -7.72 10.21 9.61
CA PHE A 259 -7.20 8.86 9.33
C PHE A 259 -8.13 7.75 9.85
N ASP A 260 -8.74 7.97 11.02
CA ASP A 260 -9.69 7.02 11.63
C ASP A 260 -11.04 6.93 10.87
N GLY A 261 -11.31 7.91 10.02
CA GLY A 261 -12.50 7.97 9.17
C GLY A 261 -12.46 7.02 7.95
N PRO A 262 -13.08 7.44 6.82
CA PRO A 262 -13.15 6.67 5.59
C PRO A 262 -11.79 6.19 5.06
N ASP A 263 -11.79 5.02 4.44
CA ASP A 263 -10.59 4.31 3.99
C ASP A 263 -9.86 5.08 2.89
N GLY A 264 -10.59 5.75 2.00
CA GLY A 264 -10.03 6.58 0.92
C GLY A 264 -9.26 7.81 1.43
N LEU A 265 -9.43 8.21 2.69
CA LEU A 265 -8.75 9.37 3.27
C LEU A 265 -7.47 9.02 4.02
N LYS A 266 -7.18 7.74 4.31
CA LYS A 266 -6.03 7.33 5.12
C LYS A 266 -4.70 7.81 4.57
N ASN A 267 -4.47 7.70 3.26
CA ASN A 267 -3.20 8.13 2.64
C ASN A 267 -2.96 9.63 2.82
N THR A 268 -3.93 10.46 2.42
CA THR A 268 -3.85 11.92 2.55
C THR A 268 -3.71 12.36 4.01
N ALA A 269 -4.45 11.71 4.93
CA ALA A 269 -4.35 11.97 6.35
C ALA A 269 -2.96 11.62 6.91
N MET A 270 -2.40 10.48 6.52
CA MET A 270 -1.06 10.05 6.92
C MET A 270 0.03 11.00 6.40
N ILE A 271 0.00 11.36 5.11
CA ILE A 271 0.97 12.30 4.52
C ILE A 271 0.95 13.61 5.30
N SER A 272 -0.25 14.13 5.58
CA SER A 272 -0.41 15.40 6.28
C SER A 272 -0.01 15.33 7.77
N PHE A 273 -0.24 14.19 8.42
CA PHE A 273 0.25 13.89 9.77
C PHE A 273 1.79 13.88 9.82
N VAL A 274 2.43 13.22 8.86
CA VAL A 274 3.91 13.22 8.75
C VAL A 274 4.44 14.63 8.52
N TRP A 275 3.80 15.41 7.66
CA TRP A 275 4.23 16.79 7.41
C TRP A 275 4.08 17.67 8.65
N SER A 276 3.03 17.46 9.43
CA SER A 276 2.80 18.16 10.70
C SER A 276 3.84 17.81 11.77
N THR A 277 4.48 16.63 11.67
CA THR A 277 5.40 16.14 12.71
C THR A 277 6.88 16.15 12.33
N SER A 278 7.25 16.18 11.04
CA SER A 278 8.66 15.96 10.63
C SER A 278 9.24 16.83 9.52
N ARG A 279 8.45 17.32 8.54
CA ARG A 279 9.04 17.67 7.23
C ARG A 279 9.77 19.02 7.18
N TRP A 280 9.43 19.99 8.03
CA TRP A 280 9.95 21.37 7.92
C TRP A 280 10.11 22.12 9.25
N ALA A 281 9.75 21.50 10.36
CA ALA A 281 9.85 22.12 11.67
C ALA A 281 11.19 21.74 12.29
N LYS A 282 12.02 22.72 12.68
CA LYS A 282 13.15 22.52 13.64
C LYS A 282 12.66 22.08 15.04
N GLN A 283 11.44 21.56 15.13
CA GLN A 283 10.72 21.25 16.36
C GLN A 283 10.89 19.78 16.71
N ASN A 284 10.85 19.48 18.00
CA ASN A 284 10.92 18.13 18.51
C ASN A 284 9.64 17.36 18.16
N LYS A 285 9.72 16.40 17.23
CA LYS A 285 8.62 15.50 16.82
C LYS A 285 7.88 14.93 18.03
N THR A 286 8.60 14.53 19.06
CA THR A 286 8.04 13.96 20.30
C THR A 286 7.13 14.97 21.00
N ALA A 287 7.56 16.22 21.13
CA ALA A 287 6.76 17.27 21.78
C ALA A 287 5.45 17.57 21.03
N ILE A 288 5.47 17.56 19.69
CA ILE A 288 4.26 17.75 18.87
C ILE A 288 3.28 16.60 19.10
N ILE A 289 3.78 15.36 19.08
CA ILE A 289 2.98 14.16 19.30
C ILE A 289 2.40 14.18 20.71
N ASP A 290 3.20 14.42 21.75
CA ASP A 290 2.73 14.48 23.14
C ASP A 290 1.65 15.54 23.34
N SER A 291 1.83 16.72 22.72
CA SER A 291 0.81 17.77 22.73
C SER A 291 -0.47 17.33 22.00
N ALA A 292 -0.35 16.61 20.88
CA ALA A 292 -1.52 16.05 20.18
C ALA A 292 -2.23 14.95 21.02
N PHE A 293 -1.49 14.15 21.79
CA PHE A 293 -2.06 13.17 22.73
C PHE A 293 -2.90 13.83 23.83
N GLN A 294 -2.48 15.01 24.30
CA GLN A 294 -3.24 15.79 25.28
C GLN A 294 -4.56 16.35 24.72
N LEU A 295 -4.66 16.52 23.40
CA LEU A 295 -5.89 16.94 22.72
C LEU A 295 -6.89 15.78 22.53
N CYS A 296 -6.44 14.52 22.63
CA CYS A 296 -7.31 13.35 22.48
C CYS A 296 -8.33 13.25 23.61
N LYS A 297 -9.59 13.01 23.23
CA LYS A 297 -10.73 12.92 24.15
C LYS A 297 -10.87 11.57 24.83
N ASN A 298 -10.34 10.51 24.22
CA ASN A 298 -10.47 9.14 24.69
C ASN A 298 -9.28 8.28 24.22
N ASP A 299 -9.20 7.05 24.72
CA ASP A 299 -8.10 6.13 24.41
C ASP A 299 -8.10 5.67 22.96
N HIS A 300 -9.27 5.58 22.31
CA HIS A 300 -9.35 5.28 20.88
C HIS A 300 -8.62 6.34 20.04
N GLU A 301 -8.85 7.63 20.28
CA GLU A 301 -8.15 8.70 19.58
C GLU A 301 -6.62 8.65 19.82
N ARG A 302 -6.17 8.25 21.02
CA ARG A 302 -4.75 8.04 21.34
C ARG A 302 -4.19 6.80 20.64
N ALA A 303 -4.99 5.74 20.53
CA ALA A 303 -4.62 4.52 19.81
C ALA A 303 -4.40 4.81 18.34
N VAL A 304 -5.27 5.63 17.70
CA VAL A 304 -5.10 6.06 16.30
C VAL A 304 -3.77 6.80 16.10
N ILE A 305 -3.43 7.78 16.93
CA ILE A 305 -2.13 8.48 16.84
C ILE A 305 -0.96 7.49 17.01
N THR A 306 -1.12 6.51 17.90
CA THR A 306 -0.11 5.47 18.12
C THR A 306 0.07 4.56 16.90
N VAL A 307 -1.03 4.13 16.27
CA VAL A 307 -1.02 3.37 15.00
C VAL A 307 -0.33 4.16 13.90
N MET A 308 -0.67 5.45 13.75
CA MET A 308 -0.07 6.29 12.71
C MET A 308 1.45 6.46 12.91
N GLN A 309 1.92 6.56 14.15
CA GLN A 309 3.35 6.53 14.45
C GLN A 309 3.99 5.20 14.09
N ALA A 310 3.36 4.08 14.45
CA ALA A 310 3.88 2.74 14.18
C ALA A 310 3.99 2.47 12.66
N LEU A 311 3.02 2.94 11.87
CA LEU A 311 3.02 2.85 10.40
C LEU A 311 4.18 3.62 9.74
N ARG A 312 4.76 4.60 10.45
CA ARG A 312 5.91 5.40 10.01
C ARG A 312 7.21 5.07 10.75
N SER A 313 7.19 4.08 11.65
CA SER A 313 8.40 3.64 12.32
C SER A 313 9.25 2.85 11.35
N ASN A 314 10.47 3.32 11.11
CA ASN A 314 11.47 2.56 10.34
C ASN A 314 12.07 1.45 11.20
N ASP A 315 12.28 1.68 12.50
CA ASP A 315 12.75 0.64 13.44
C ASP A 315 11.58 -0.18 14.03
N LYS A 316 11.87 -1.02 15.03
CA LYS A 316 10.96 -1.91 15.77
C LYS A 316 9.74 -1.16 16.32
N ALA A 317 8.57 -1.44 15.75
CA ALA A 317 7.33 -0.77 16.14
C ALA A 317 6.54 -1.51 17.22
N LEU A 318 6.94 -2.72 17.63
CA LEU A 318 6.17 -3.54 18.59
C LEU A 318 5.77 -2.80 19.89
N PRO A 319 6.60 -1.94 20.51
CA PRO A 319 6.17 -1.16 21.67
C PRO A 319 4.97 -0.24 21.37
N LEU A 320 4.97 0.40 20.20
CA LEU A 320 3.85 1.22 19.74
C LEU A 320 2.63 0.36 19.40
N ILE A 321 2.82 -0.81 18.78
CA ILE A 321 1.73 -1.76 18.47
C ILE A 321 1.04 -2.20 19.76
N LYS A 322 1.81 -2.63 20.77
CA LYS A 322 1.30 -3.03 22.09
C LYS A 322 0.59 -1.87 22.79
N LYS A 323 1.16 -0.66 22.72
CA LYS A 323 0.53 0.54 23.29
C LYS A 323 -0.81 0.86 22.60
N ALA A 324 -0.87 0.80 21.28
CA ALA A 324 -2.11 1.03 20.53
C ALA A 324 -3.19 0.03 20.90
N TYR A 325 -2.85 -1.26 20.96
CA TYR A 325 -3.77 -2.32 21.36
C TYR A 325 -4.25 -2.20 22.82
N ALA A 326 -3.36 -1.81 23.73
CA ALA A 326 -3.71 -1.59 25.13
C ALA A 326 -4.65 -0.40 25.32
N LEU A 327 -4.52 0.64 24.50
CA LEU A 327 -5.41 1.80 24.49
C LEU A 327 -6.79 1.46 23.90
N ASP A 328 -6.82 0.73 22.79
CA ASP A 328 -8.06 0.24 22.20
C ASP A 328 -7.87 -1.14 21.54
N PRO A 329 -8.38 -2.21 22.16
CA PRO A 329 -8.28 -3.57 21.60
C PRO A 329 -8.99 -3.78 20.26
N ASN A 330 -9.90 -2.88 19.86
CA ASN A 330 -10.63 -2.94 18.59
C ASN A 330 -10.00 -2.02 17.52
N ILE A 331 -8.85 -1.40 17.80
CA ILE A 331 -8.21 -0.48 16.87
C ILE A 331 -7.83 -1.20 15.55
N LYS A 332 -8.14 -0.56 14.43
CA LYS A 332 -7.84 -1.09 13.10
C LYS A 332 -6.34 -1.01 12.80
N GLY A 333 -5.82 -1.98 12.04
CA GLY A 333 -4.47 -1.96 11.48
C GLY A 333 -3.39 -2.63 12.32
N ILE A 334 -3.72 -3.29 13.45
CA ILE A 334 -2.75 -4.07 14.24
C ILE A 334 -2.17 -5.23 13.44
N ASP A 335 -3.01 -5.92 12.66
CA ASP A 335 -2.61 -6.97 11.71
C ASP A 335 -1.62 -6.43 10.66
N VAL A 336 -1.93 -5.27 10.07
CA VAL A 336 -1.04 -4.59 9.11
C VAL A 336 0.30 -4.24 9.74
N LEU A 337 0.29 -3.73 10.97
CA LEU A 337 1.52 -3.39 11.68
C LEU A 337 2.37 -4.61 11.97
N VAL A 338 1.79 -5.72 12.41
CA VAL A 338 2.54 -6.96 12.63
C VAL A 338 3.07 -7.52 11.30
N ASN A 339 2.30 -7.44 10.22
CA ASN A 339 2.79 -7.79 8.88
C ASN A 339 4.06 -7.00 8.53
N ARG A 340 4.04 -5.67 8.72
CA ARG A 340 5.21 -4.81 8.51
C ARG A 340 6.41 -5.24 9.36
N GLU A 341 6.19 -5.59 10.63
CA GLU A 341 7.28 -6.03 11.50
C GLU A 341 7.85 -7.39 11.07
N ILE A 342 7.03 -8.29 10.53
CA ILE A 342 7.51 -9.53 9.92
C ILE A 342 8.36 -9.21 8.69
N ASN A 343 7.87 -8.38 7.76
CA ASN A 343 8.63 -8.02 6.56
C ASN A 343 9.96 -7.30 6.89
N LYS A 344 9.99 -6.48 7.95
CA LYS A 344 11.26 -5.93 8.49
C LYS A 344 12.22 -7.02 8.94
N MET A 345 11.72 -8.07 9.59
CA MET A 345 12.57 -9.20 10.01
C MET A 345 12.98 -10.06 8.81
N GLU A 346 12.20 -10.11 7.73
CA GLU A 346 12.65 -10.74 6.49
C GLU A 346 13.89 -10.02 5.93
N GLU A 347 13.87 -8.69 5.86
CA GLU A 347 15.04 -7.90 5.42
C GLU A 347 16.21 -7.96 6.40
N ARG A 348 15.94 -7.83 7.70
CA ARG A 348 17.00 -7.59 8.70
C ARG A 348 17.57 -8.85 9.32
N TYR A 349 16.82 -9.94 9.32
CA TYR A 349 17.19 -11.19 9.99
C TYR A 349 17.25 -12.36 9.00
N GLU A 350 16.16 -12.64 8.27
CA GLU A 350 16.11 -13.79 7.35
C GLU A 350 17.09 -13.62 6.18
N GLN A 351 17.16 -12.42 5.57
CA GLN A 351 18.10 -12.13 4.48
C GLN A 351 19.54 -12.40 4.89
N HIS A 352 19.92 -12.06 6.12
CA HIS A 352 21.27 -12.30 6.61
C HIS A 352 21.55 -13.81 6.69
N GLY A 353 20.64 -14.61 7.23
CA GLY A 353 20.76 -16.07 7.27
C GLY A 353 20.87 -16.70 5.87
N ILE A 354 20.06 -16.21 4.92
CA ILE A 354 20.11 -16.63 3.52
C ILE A 354 21.46 -16.26 2.88
N ASN A 355 21.93 -15.04 3.06
CA ASN A 355 23.19 -14.58 2.48
C ASN A 355 24.40 -15.35 3.04
N GLN A 356 24.43 -15.61 4.35
CA GLN A 356 25.45 -16.46 4.97
C GLN A 356 25.43 -17.88 4.39
N THR A 357 24.25 -18.50 4.32
CA THR A 357 24.08 -19.87 3.80
C THR A 357 24.50 -19.98 2.34
N ASN A 358 24.22 -18.93 1.55
CA ASN A 358 24.47 -18.90 0.12
C ASN A 358 25.84 -18.31 -0.25
N HIS A 359 26.65 -17.90 0.74
CA HIS A 359 27.92 -17.19 0.54
C HIS A 359 27.79 -15.95 -0.37
N ILE A 360 26.72 -15.17 -0.18
CA ILE A 360 26.44 -13.93 -0.92
C ILE A 360 27.03 -12.75 -0.14
N GLU A 361 27.96 -12.01 -0.73
CA GLU A 361 28.61 -10.82 -0.13
C GLU A 361 27.73 -9.56 -0.10
N TYR A 362 26.42 -9.68 -0.35
CA TYR A 362 25.52 -8.54 -0.43
C TYR A 362 24.93 -8.20 0.95
N ASP A 363 25.19 -6.98 1.43
CA ASP A 363 24.57 -6.43 2.64
C ASP A 363 23.19 -5.83 2.30
N SER A 364 22.17 -6.04 3.15
CA SER A 364 20.82 -5.51 2.86
C SER A 364 20.80 -3.98 2.80
N TYR A 365 19.83 -3.39 2.10
CA TYR A 365 19.72 -1.94 1.91
C TYR A 365 19.76 -1.15 3.23
N TYR A 366 19.14 -1.70 4.29
CA TYR A 366 19.23 -1.17 5.65
C TYR A 366 20.69 -0.94 6.12
N TYR A 367 21.61 -1.85 5.81
CA TYR A 367 23.04 -1.71 6.11
C TYR A 367 23.76 -0.68 5.23
N TYR A 368 23.25 -0.43 4.02
CA TYR A 368 23.84 0.52 3.08
C TYR A 368 23.61 1.98 3.53
N PHE A 369 22.45 2.31 4.10
CA PHE A 369 22.06 3.69 4.43
C PHE A 369 22.21 4.11 5.90
N GLU A 370 22.37 3.20 6.86
CA GLU A 370 22.59 3.59 8.27
C GLU A 370 24.00 4.13 8.60
N GLY A 371 24.79 4.45 7.57
CA GLY A 371 26.12 5.07 7.68
C GLY A 371 27.16 4.03 8.09
N ARG A 372 28.23 3.91 7.30
CA ARG A 372 29.39 3.07 7.61
C ARG A 372 30.31 3.80 8.59
N PRO A 373 30.20 3.52 9.89
CA PRO A 373 31.41 3.31 10.67
C PRO A 373 31.41 1.87 11.23
N ALA A 374 32.61 1.29 11.38
CA ALA A 374 32.80 -0.12 11.71
C ALA A 374 32.16 -0.54 13.04
N ASP A 375 32.01 0.41 13.98
CA ASP A 375 31.28 0.27 15.24
C ASP A 375 29.78 -0.02 15.05
N LYS A 376 29.17 0.45 13.95
CA LYS A 376 27.78 0.11 13.60
C LYS A 376 27.63 -1.28 12.99
N GLN A 377 28.66 -1.81 12.31
CA GLN A 377 28.60 -3.19 11.81
C GLN A 377 28.60 -4.21 12.95
N ASP A 378 29.39 -3.98 13.99
CA ASP A 378 29.40 -4.82 15.21
C ASP A 378 28.06 -4.73 15.96
N TYR A 379 27.50 -3.52 16.14
CA TYR A 379 26.16 -3.34 16.73
C TYR A 379 25.05 -4.06 15.94
N LEU A 380 25.16 -4.11 14.61
CA LEU A 380 24.19 -4.79 13.76
C LEU A 380 24.37 -6.32 13.80
N MET A 381 25.60 -6.84 13.91
CA MET A 381 25.86 -8.28 14.14
C MET A 381 25.41 -8.73 15.54
N ASP A 382 25.65 -7.92 16.57
CA ASP A 382 25.12 -8.16 17.92
C ASP A 382 23.59 -8.16 17.93
N SER A 383 22.98 -7.26 17.15
CA SER A 383 21.53 -7.21 16.97
C SER A 383 20.98 -8.45 16.27
N LEU A 384 21.69 -8.99 15.27
CA LEU A 384 21.34 -10.23 14.57
C LEU A 384 21.34 -11.46 15.48
N ILE A 385 22.32 -11.56 16.37
CA ILE A 385 22.50 -12.74 17.23
C ILE A 385 21.61 -12.67 18.49
N SER A 386 21.47 -11.49 19.09
CA SER A 386 20.79 -11.36 20.40
C SER A 386 19.44 -10.65 20.33
N THR A 387 19.31 -9.63 19.48
CA THR A 387 18.19 -8.69 19.56
C THR A 387 17.02 -9.10 18.67
N TYR A 388 17.27 -9.52 17.42
CA TYR A 388 16.21 -9.93 16.50
C TYR A 388 15.54 -11.25 16.91
N PRO A 389 16.24 -12.29 17.40
CA PRO A 389 15.56 -13.47 17.95
C PRO A 389 14.67 -13.13 19.14
N GLY A 390 15.12 -12.26 20.06
CA GLY A 390 14.32 -11.76 21.17
C GLY A 390 13.10 -10.95 20.70
N TYR A 391 13.28 -10.10 19.68
CA TYR A 391 12.20 -9.34 19.07
C TYR A 391 11.16 -10.23 18.39
N LEU A 392 11.59 -11.22 17.61
CA LEU A 392 10.74 -12.24 17.00
C LEU A 392 9.97 -13.03 18.07
N GLY A 393 10.62 -13.41 19.18
CA GLY A 393 9.95 -14.02 20.32
C GLY A 393 8.87 -13.14 20.94
N ALA A 394 9.15 -11.84 21.10
CA ALA A 394 8.17 -10.86 21.61
C ALA A 394 7.02 -10.63 20.63
N LEU A 395 7.29 -10.63 19.32
CA LEU A 395 6.29 -10.52 18.26
C LEU A 395 5.40 -11.77 18.22
N ASN A 396 5.99 -12.96 18.31
CA ASN A 396 5.27 -14.23 18.38
C ASN A 396 4.35 -14.29 19.62
N SER A 397 4.86 -13.84 20.77
CA SER A 397 4.06 -13.77 22.01
C SER A 397 2.86 -12.83 21.86
N PHE A 398 3.03 -11.73 21.13
CA PHE A 398 1.94 -10.81 20.81
C PHE A 398 0.94 -11.42 19.82
N SER A 399 1.39 -12.11 18.75
CA SER A 399 0.51 -12.84 17.84
C SER A 399 -0.31 -13.91 18.56
N GLN A 400 0.30 -14.65 19.50
CA GLN A 400 -0.40 -15.60 20.36
C GLN A 400 -1.43 -14.92 21.28
N GLN A 401 -1.15 -13.72 21.77
CA GLN A 401 -2.15 -12.92 22.49
C GLN A 401 -3.34 -12.59 21.59
N MET A 402 -3.10 -12.17 20.34
CA MET A 402 -4.18 -11.87 19.40
C MET A 402 -5.05 -13.09 19.08
N ILE A 403 -4.44 -14.29 18.99
CA ILE A 403 -5.17 -15.57 18.82
C ILE A 403 -6.08 -15.84 20.03
N ARG A 404 -5.59 -15.62 21.26
CA ARG A 404 -6.38 -15.86 22.47
C ARG A 404 -7.52 -14.86 22.64
N GLU A 405 -7.26 -13.59 22.34
CA GLU A 405 -8.24 -12.52 22.56
C GLU A 405 -9.23 -12.35 21.41
N GLN A 406 -8.83 -12.66 20.17
CA GLN A 406 -9.66 -12.57 18.96
C GLN A 406 -10.32 -11.20 18.71
N LYS A 407 -9.71 -10.11 19.20
CA LYS A 407 -10.24 -8.74 19.07
C LYS A 407 -9.74 -7.99 17.85
N ALA A 408 -8.60 -8.39 17.28
CA ALA A 408 -7.98 -7.73 16.13
C ALA A 408 -7.42 -8.78 15.17
N GLY A 409 -7.59 -8.55 13.86
CA GLY A 409 -7.12 -9.46 12.80
C GLY A 409 -7.87 -10.81 12.73
N ASN A 410 -7.58 -11.60 11.70
CA ASN A 410 -8.12 -12.95 11.55
C ASN A 410 -7.26 -13.96 12.35
N PRO A 411 -7.86 -14.87 13.14
CA PRO A 411 -7.14 -15.98 13.77
C PRO A 411 -6.19 -16.76 12.84
N ALA A 412 -6.57 -17.02 11.59
CA ALA A 412 -5.72 -17.73 10.64
C ALA A 412 -4.46 -16.94 10.28
N PHE A 413 -4.56 -15.63 10.01
CA PHE A 413 -3.41 -14.75 9.84
C PHE A 413 -2.44 -14.81 11.02
N TRP A 414 -2.95 -14.78 12.26
CA TRP A 414 -2.07 -14.82 13.44
C TRP A 414 -1.35 -16.16 13.60
N HIS A 415 -2.02 -17.27 13.31
CA HIS A 415 -1.34 -18.58 13.28
C HIS A 415 -0.28 -18.65 12.18
N LEU A 416 -0.55 -18.08 10.99
CA LEU A 416 0.46 -17.98 9.93
C LEU A 416 1.64 -17.08 10.33
N ALA A 417 1.39 -15.96 11.02
CA ALA A 417 2.44 -15.12 11.59
C ALA A 417 3.31 -15.91 12.57
N CYS A 418 2.71 -16.66 13.51
CA CYS A 418 3.42 -17.53 14.44
C CYS A 418 4.23 -18.62 13.72
N ALA A 419 3.65 -19.25 12.69
CA ALA A 419 4.31 -20.28 11.89
C ALA A 419 5.55 -19.72 11.19
N TYR A 420 5.45 -18.54 10.59
CA TYR A 420 6.55 -17.92 9.88
C TYR A 420 7.64 -17.38 10.80
N ILE A 421 7.27 -16.84 11.96
CA ILE A 421 8.27 -16.48 12.98
C ILE A 421 9.02 -17.73 13.45
N SER A 422 8.32 -18.87 13.62
CA SER A 422 8.95 -20.14 13.96
C SER A 422 9.86 -20.63 12.83
N TYR A 423 9.48 -20.43 11.57
CA TYR A 423 10.34 -20.65 10.41
C TYR A 423 11.63 -19.83 10.52
N MET A 424 11.57 -18.51 10.70
CA MET A 424 12.78 -17.67 10.83
C MET A 424 13.67 -18.13 12.01
N LEU A 425 13.07 -18.52 13.13
CA LEU A 425 13.79 -19.02 14.31
C LEU A 425 14.28 -20.48 14.20
N ASN A 426 14.14 -21.12 13.03
CA ASN A 426 14.51 -22.52 12.79
C ASN A 426 13.78 -23.55 13.66
N ASP A 427 12.56 -23.25 14.12
CA ASP A 427 11.70 -24.16 14.87
C ASP A 427 10.63 -24.77 13.95
N THR A 428 11.00 -25.80 13.20
CA THR A 428 10.12 -26.48 12.23
C THR A 428 8.95 -27.19 12.89
N GLN A 429 9.13 -27.71 14.10
CA GLN A 429 8.03 -28.35 14.84
C GLN A 429 6.92 -27.35 15.18
N LYS A 430 7.28 -26.16 15.70
CA LYS A 430 6.30 -25.11 15.96
C LYS A 430 5.71 -24.53 14.69
N MET A 431 6.50 -24.36 13.63
CA MET A 431 5.99 -23.94 12.32
C MET A 431 4.84 -24.84 11.86
N ASN A 432 5.05 -26.16 11.88
CA ASN A 432 4.06 -27.14 11.42
C ASN A 432 2.81 -27.15 12.31
N LEU A 433 2.99 -27.06 13.63
CA LEU A 433 1.88 -26.97 14.57
C LEU A 433 1.00 -25.75 14.30
N GLU A 434 1.61 -24.57 14.11
CA GLU A 434 0.87 -23.34 13.87
C GLU A 434 0.23 -23.31 12.47
N MET A 435 0.84 -23.93 11.46
CA MET A 435 0.22 -24.11 10.14
C MET A 435 -1.07 -24.95 10.21
N GLU A 436 -1.07 -26.07 10.93
CA GLU A 436 -2.29 -26.89 11.09
C GLU A 436 -3.39 -26.14 11.88
N LYS A 437 -3.00 -25.32 12.87
CA LYS A 437 -3.94 -24.43 13.56
C LYS A 437 -4.51 -23.36 12.64
N ALA A 438 -3.70 -22.74 11.78
CA ALA A 438 -4.17 -21.76 10.79
C ALA A 438 -5.23 -22.37 9.86
N LYS A 439 -5.00 -23.61 9.41
CA LYS A 439 -5.94 -24.35 8.58
C LYS A 439 -7.26 -24.61 9.31
N THR A 440 -7.20 -24.98 10.59
CA THR A 440 -8.37 -25.22 11.44
C THR A 440 -9.14 -23.93 11.75
N ALA A 441 -8.45 -22.81 11.86
CA ALA A 441 -9.04 -21.50 12.15
C ALA A 441 -9.84 -20.89 10.99
N GLY A 442 -9.67 -21.41 9.76
CA GLY A 442 -10.37 -20.96 8.56
C GLY A 442 -9.64 -19.83 7.83
N MET A 443 -9.04 -20.16 6.69
CA MET A 443 -8.26 -19.23 5.88
C MET A 443 -9.11 -18.51 4.82
N GLN A 444 -8.91 -17.19 4.71
CA GLN A 444 -9.30 -16.36 3.59
C GLN A 444 -8.37 -16.59 2.38
N PRO A 445 -8.73 -16.13 1.17
CA PRO A 445 -7.93 -16.39 -0.03
C PRO A 445 -6.46 -15.98 0.08
N GLN A 446 -6.15 -14.81 0.66
CA GLN A 446 -4.77 -14.34 0.83
C GLN A 446 -3.98 -15.19 1.83
N GLU A 447 -4.61 -15.62 2.92
CA GLU A 447 -4.01 -16.51 3.92
C GLU A 447 -3.75 -17.90 3.33
N ALA A 448 -4.69 -18.40 2.50
CA ALA A 448 -4.52 -19.67 1.80
C ALA A 448 -3.37 -19.63 0.78
N GLN A 449 -3.17 -18.49 0.10
CA GLN A 449 -2.01 -18.27 -0.78
C GLN A 449 -0.71 -18.27 0.02
N LEU A 450 -0.66 -17.53 1.13
CA LEU A 450 0.50 -17.49 2.03
C LEU A 450 0.84 -18.88 2.59
N TYR A 451 -0.18 -19.65 2.97
CA TYR A 451 -0.02 -21.04 3.41
C TYR A 451 0.63 -21.93 2.32
N GLN A 452 0.33 -21.73 1.04
CA GLN A 452 1.01 -22.48 -0.04
C GLN A 452 2.50 -22.17 -0.09
N VAL A 453 2.88 -20.91 0.10
CA VAL A 453 4.29 -20.49 0.16
C VAL A 453 4.99 -21.19 1.32
N PHE A 454 4.36 -21.22 2.51
CA PHE A 454 4.96 -21.88 3.68
C PHE A 454 5.13 -23.39 3.50
N LYS A 455 4.22 -24.07 2.80
CA LYS A 455 4.42 -25.48 2.45
C LYS A 455 5.63 -25.72 1.55
N ILE A 456 6.01 -24.76 0.72
CA ILE A 456 7.22 -24.85 -0.11
C ILE A 456 8.45 -24.63 0.77
N LEU A 457 8.42 -23.58 1.60
CA LEU A 457 9.48 -23.27 2.55
C LEU A 457 9.76 -24.44 3.50
N GLN A 458 8.70 -25.07 4.02
CA GLN A 458 8.78 -26.24 4.88
C GLN A 458 9.52 -27.38 4.18
N THR A 459 9.07 -27.78 2.97
CA THR A 459 9.72 -28.87 2.22
C THR A 459 11.20 -28.57 1.96
N ILE A 460 11.56 -27.32 1.64
CA ILE A 460 12.96 -26.93 1.43
C ILE A 460 13.75 -26.94 2.74
N LYS A 461 13.12 -26.61 3.86
CA LYS A 461 13.78 -26.53 5.17
C LYS A 461 14.01 -27.90 5.81
N ASP A 462 13.07 -28.82 5.63
CA ASP A 462 13.15 -30.18 6.15
C ASP A 462 14.23 -31.03 5.46
N HIS A 463 14.72 -30.59 4.29
CA HIS A 463 15.68 -31.34 3.48
C HIS A 463 16.95 -30.54 3.18
N SER A 464 18.10 -31.03 3.64
CA SER A 464 19.39 -30.42 3.33
C SER A 464 19.80 -30.55 1.85
N THR A 465 19.30 -31.59 1.18
CA THR A 465 19.53 -31.93 -0.22
C THR A 465 18.20 -32.13 -0.94
N ILE A 466 18.11 -31.69 -2.18
CA ILE A 466 16.90 -31.80 -3.00
C ILE A 466 17.09 -32.95 -3.99
N THR A 467 16.57 -34.13 -3.67
CA THR A 467 16.62 -35.32 -4.53
C THR A 467 15.39 -35.41 -5.42
N SER A 468 15.30 -36.42 -6.28
CA SER A 468 14.12 -36.66 -7.12
C SER A 468 12.82 -36.85 -6.33
N LEU A 469 12.90 -37.32 -5.08
CA LEU A 469 11.72 -37.43 -4.21
C LEU A 469 11.20 -36.04 -3.81
N GLU A 470 12.08 -35.19 -3.27
CA GLU A 470 11.69 -33.82 -2.88
C GLU A 470 11.28 -32.99 -4.11
N GLU A 471 11.92 -33.20 -5.26
CA GLU A 471 11.51 -32.59 -6.53
C GLU A 471 10.07 -32.95 -6.91
N SER A 472 9.68 -34.22 -6.74
CA SER A 472 8.32 -34.68 -7.03
C SER A 472 7.27 -34.05 -6.11
N GLU A 473 7.65 -33.72 -4.87
CA GLU A 473 6.79 -33.01 -3.91
C GLU A 473 6.72 -31.51 -4.19
N LEU A 474 7.85 -30.88 -4.54
CA LEU A 474 7.96 -29.45 -4.78
C LEU A 474 7.33 -29.01 -6.09
N LEU A 475 7.49 -29.80 -7.17
CA LEU A 475 7.05 -29.45 -8.52
C LEU A 475 5.58 -28.98 -8.61
N PRO A 476 4.57 -29.71 -8.09
CA PRO A 476 3.19 -29.25 -8.18
C PRO A 476 2.94 -27.95 -7.39
N LYS A 477 3.64 -27.76 -6.25
CA LYS A 477 3.52 -26.54 -5.44
C LYS A 477 4.11 -25.34 -6.18
N LEU A 478 5.29 -25.51 -6.78
CA LEU A 478 5.97 -24.49 -7.59
C LEU A 478 5.16 -24.14 -8.84
N LYS A 479 4.59 -25.11 -9.55
CA LYS A 479 3.68 -24.83 -10.69
C LYS A 479 2.46 -24.02 -10.30
N THR A 480 1.90 -24.30 -9.12
CA THR A 480 0.76 -23.54 -8.60
C THR A 480 1.17 -22.10 -8.30
N LEU A 481 2.28 -21.90 -7.59
CA LEU A 481 2.84 -20.58 -7.30
C LEU A 481 3.20 -19.81 -8.59
N ASP A 482 3.73 -20.52 -9.59
CA ASP A 482 4.06 -20.00 -10.90
C ASP A 482 2.80 -19.48 -11.63
N SER A 483 1.71 -20.24 -11.63
CA SER A 483 0.47 -19.75 -12.27
C SER A 483 -0.11 -18.48 -11.62
N LEU A 484 0.01 -18.34 -10.29
CA LEU A 484 -0.53 -17.21 -9.52
C LEU A 484 0.27 -15.91 -9.68
N SER A 485 1.57 -15.99 -9.96
CA SER A 485 2.48 -14.85 -10.08
C SER A 485 2.21 -13.96 -11.31
N ASN A 486 1.43 -14.44 -12.27
CA ASN A 486 0.94 -13.62 -13.38
C ASN A 486 -0.07 -12.56 -12.93
N GLN A 487 -0.73 -12.76 -11.78
CA GLN A 487 -1.84 -11.92 -11.31
C GLN A 487 -1.51 -11.17 -10.01
N ASN A 488 -0.42 -11.53 -9.32
CA ASN A 488 -0.07 -10.95 -8.03
C ASN A 488 1.44 -10.75 -7.90
N ALA A 489 1.88 -9.49 -7.76
CA ALA A 489 3.28 -9.13 -7.61
C ALA A 489 3.95 -9.77 -6.39
N ASP A 490 3.24 -9.98 -5.29
CA ASP A 490 3.80 -10.64 -4.10
C ASP A 490 4.11 -12.11 -4.42
N GLN A 491 3.26 -12.78 -5.20
CA GLN A 491 3.50 -14.17 -5.59
C GLN A 491 4.62 -14.29 -6.63
N ASP A 492 4.77 -13.29 -7.50
CA ASP A 492 5.89 -13.18 -8.44
C ASP A 492 7.21 -13.07 -7.70
N HIS A 493 7.27 -12.19 -6.69
CA HIS A 493 8.45 -12.05 -5.84
C HIS A 493 8.70 -13.28 -4.95
N ASN A 494 7.66 -13.90 -4.40
CA ASN A 494 7.78 -15.16 -3.65
C ASN A 494 8.40 -16.26 -4.53
N PHE A 495 7.93 -16.39 -5.77
CA PHE A 495 8.45 -17.36 -6.73
C PHE A 495 9.92 -17.08 -7.05
N TYR A 496 10.25 -15.81 -7.31
CA TYR A 496 11.63 -15.37 -7.51
C TYR A 496 12.52 -15.75 -6.31
N CYS A 497 12.10 -15.41 -5.08
CA CYS A 497 12.86 -15.70 -3.87
C CYS A 497 13.07 -17.21 -3.67
N ILE A 498 12.02 -18.02 -3.83
CA ILE A 498 12.13 -19.47 -3.67
C ILE A 498 13.09 -20.07 -4.70
N MET A 499 12.92 -19.72 -5.98
CA MET A 499 13.72 -20.31 -7.06
C MET A 499 15.17 -19.85 -6.98
N ASN A 500 15.40 -18.54 -6.80
CA ASN A 500 16.74 -17.96 -6.88
C ASN A 500 17.50 -18.02 -5.55
N LEU A 501 16.84 -17.73 -4.43
CA LEU A 501 17.52 -17.58 -3.14
C LEU A 501 17.54 -18.88 -2.31
N LEU A 502 16.63 -19.83 -2.57
CA LEU A 502 16.56 -21.08 -1.80
C LEU A 502 16.96 -22.30 -2.63
N LEU A 503 16.34 -22.52 -3.79
CA LEU A 503 16.57 -23.74 -4.59
C LEU A 503 17.87 -23.72 -5.39
N ALA A 504 18.19 -22.62 -6.08
CA ALA A 504 19.41 -22.54 -6.87
C ALA A 504 20.69 -22.80 -6.03
N PRO A 505 20.86 -22.20 -4.84
CA PRO A 505 22.02 -22.47 -3.98
C PRO A 505 22.08 -23.92 -3.50
N ARG A 506 20.94 -24.55 -3.22
CA ARG A 506 20.88 -25.99 -2.84
C ARG A 506 21.37 -26.89 -3.98
N TYR A 507 21.02 -26.59 -5.22
CA TYR A 507 21.52 -27.35 -6.38
C TYR A 507 23.01 -27.06 -6.65
N LEU A 508 23.47 -25.82 -6.46
CA LEU A 508 24.90 -25.49 -6.55
C LEU A 508 25.72 -26.25 -5.49
N ALA A 509 25.25 -26.32 -4.25
CA ALA A 509 25.88 -27.09 -3.18
C ALA A 509 25.95 -28.59 -3.51
N GLN A 510 24.96 -29.11 -4.24
CA GLN A 510 24.92 -30.49 -4.77
C GLN A 510 25.71 -30.67 -6.08
N LYS A 511 26.36 -29.62 -6.60
CA LYS A 511 27.07 -29.59 -7.89
C LYS A 511 26.18 -29.82 -9.12
N ASP A 512 24.86 -29.69 -8.99
CA ASP A 512 23.90 -29.74 -10.09
C ASP A 512 23.71 -28.33 -10.70
N THR A 513 24.68 -27.93 -11.52
CA THR A 513 24.72 -26.59 -12.12
C THR A 513 23.61 -26.36 -13.13
N ILE A 514 23.09 -27.41 -13.77
CA ILE A 514 22.02 -27.32 -14.75
C ILE A 514 20.71 -26.93 -14.06
N LYS A 515 20.35 -27.62 -12.97
CA LYS A 515 19.13 -27.28 -12.20
C LYS A 515 19.26 -25.96 -11.48
N ALA A 516 20.45 -25.61 -10.99
CA ALA A 516 20.70 -24.29 -10.43
C ALA A 516 20.45 -23.17 -11.47
N LEU A 517 21.03 -23.31 -12.67
CA LEU A 517 20.82 -22.35 -13.76
C LEU A 517 19.35 -22.29 -14.20
N TYR A 518 18.67 -23.44 -14.24
CA TYR A 518 17.24 -23.50 -14.52
C TYR A 518 16.44 -22.66 -13.51
N CYS A 519 16.71 -22.83 -12.22
CA CYS A 519 16.04 -22.09 -11.16
C CYS A 519 16.27 -20.58 -11.31
N MET A 520 17.53 -20.15 -11.50
CA MET A 520 17.87 -18.74 -11.70
C MET A 520 17.19 -18.16 -12.94
N ALA A 521 17.23 -18.87 -14.08
CA ALA A 521 16.67 -18.38 -15.34
C ALA A 521 15.13 -18.28 -15.32
N HIS A 522 14.45 -19.20 -14.63
CA HIS A 522 12.99 -19.20 -14.53
C HIS A 522 12.47 -18.36 -13.36
N SER A 523 13.34 -17.93 -12.43
CA SER A 523 12.95 -17.12 -11.27
C SER A 523 12.40 -15.73 -11.65
N LYS A 524 12.85 -15.15 -12.78
CA LYS A 524 12.41 -13.82 -13.24
C LYS A 524 11.47 -13.93 -14.43
N ARG A 525 10.32 -13.27 -14.32
CA ARG A 525 9.39 -13.07 -15.43
C ARG A 525 9.58 -11.70 -16.05
N PHE A 526 9.96 -11.68 -17.32
CA PHE A 526 9.92 -10.45 -18.10
C PHE A 526 8.46 -10.21 -18.55
N LYS A 527 7.68 -9.49 -17.73
CA LYS A 527 6.40 -8.93 -18.17
C LYS A 527 6.72 -7.82 -19.16
N GLY A 528 6.42 -8.04 -20.43
CA GLY A 528 6.84 -7.17 -21.52
C GLY A 528 6.27 -5.76 -21.41
N GLN A 529 7.09 -4.83 -20.94
CA GLN A 529 7.20 -3.42 -21.35
C GLN A 529 8.51 -2.87 -20.77
N SER A 530 9.64 -3.35 -21.28
CA SER A 530 10.93 -2.70 -21.08
C SER A 530 11.62 -2.60 -22.43
N TYR A 531 12.08 -1.40 -22.74
CA TYR A 531 12.84 -1.06 -23.94
C TYR A 531 14.04 -2.01 -24.10
N GLY A 532 14.11 -2.71 -25.24
CA GLY A 532 15.36 -3.19 -25.84
C GLY A 532 16.11 -4.34 -25.13
N ASP A 533 16.42 -5.37 -25.92
CA ASP A 533 17.67 -6.15 -25.88
C ASP A 533 17.83 -7.43 -25.04
N TYR A 534 16.87 -7.88 -24.22
CA TYR A 534 17.03 -9.17 -23.50
C TYR A 534 16.39 -10.41 -24.18
N ASN A 535 15.73 -10.25 -25.33
CA ASN A 535 14.97 -11.32 -25.97
C ASN A 535 15.80 -12.47 -26.58
N TRP A 536 17.13 -12.35 -26.71
CA TRP A 536 17.90 -13.28 -27.56
C TRP A 536 18.53 -14.47 -26.83
N PHE A 537 18.86 -14.35 -25.53
CA PHE A 537 19.64 -15.38 -24.81
C PHE A 537 18.80 -16.50 -24.21
N ILE A 538 17.56 -16.22 -23.78
CA ILE A 538 16.67 -17.23 -23.18
C ILE A 538 16.01 -18.10 -24.27
N MET A 539 15.72 -17.54 -25.45
CA MET A 539 15.13 -18.31 -26.57
C MET A 539 16.08 -19.37 -27.15
N THR A 540 17.39 -19.26 -26.94
CA THR A 540 18.38 -20.22 -27.48
C THR A 540 18.52 -21.48 -26.64
N ILE A 541 18.19 -21.44 -25.33
CA ILE A 541 18.25 -22.62 -24.43
C ILE A 541 17.01 -23.52 -24.62
N GLN A 542 15.85 -22.95 -24.99
CA GLN A 542 14.60 -23.70 -25.23
C GLN A 542 14.66 -24.69 -26.42
N LYS A 543 15.69 -24.68 -27.27
CA LYS A 543 15.72 -25.41 -28.56
C LYS A 543 16.69 -26.59 -28.66
N ARG A 544 17.27 -27.12 -27.57
CA ARG A 544 18.07 -28.36 -27.63
C ARG A 544 17.42 -29.51 -26.84
N PRO A 545 17.29 -30.71 -27.44
CA PRO A 545 16.72 -31.86 -26.76
C PRO A 545 17.78 -32.45 -25.83
N VAL A 546 17.68 -32.13 -24.54
CA VAL A 546 18.33 -32.89 -23.47
C VAL A 546 17.20 -33.49 -22.65
N ASN A 547 17.21 -34.81 -22.46
CA ASN A 547 16.22 -35.55 -21.68
C ASN A 547 16.26 -35.08 -20.21
N ILE A 548 15.55 -33.99 -19.93
CA ILE A 548 15.30 -33.47 -18.60
C ILE A 548 13.77 -33.48 -18.45
N MET A 549 13.26 -34.23 -17.47
CA MET A 549 11.83 -34.36 -17.13
C MET A 549 11.11 -33.02 -16.83
N TRP A 550 11.83 -31.89 -16.89
CA TRP A 550 11.31 -30.54 -16.68
C TRP A 550 10.77 -29.85 -17.94
N ILE A 551 10.81 -30.48 -19.12
CA ILE A 551 10.28 -29.90 -20.36
C ILE A 551 8.84 -30.35 -20.63
N ARG A 552 7.95 -30.05 -19.68
CA ARG A 552 6.51 -29.76 -19.89
C ARG A 552 6.06 -28.90 -18.71
N ILE A 553 6.56 -27.66 -18.71
CA ILE A 553 5.92 -26.51 -18.06
C ILE A 553 5.32 -25.68 -19.19
#